data_AF-A0A8J5ICP1-F1
#
_entry.id   AF-A0A8J5ICP1-F1
#
_cell.length_a   1.000
_cell.length_b   1.000
_cell.length_c   1.000
_cell.angle_alpha   90.00
_cell.angle_beta   90.00
_cell.angle_gamma   90.00
#
_symmetry.space_group_name_H-M   'P 1'
#
loop_
_entity.id
_entity.type
_entity.pdbx_description
1 polymer ?
#
loop_
_entity_poly.entity_id
_entity_poly.type
_entity_poly.pdbx_seq_one_letter_code
_entity_poly.pdbx_strand_id
1 'polypeptide(L)'
;MKDSTWPNLDGEQYFYSGGSLREYCRKRGELKSRVVADCAAVKDTQAFQLVYSYRGGKAKNLVDRIRRHYIDDCSEKEHYYLRVHWKRSVDSGYALTKLGDIVGMDKQQEIYTYAKSIGAGFHGVAYELLLYSVQHRKPVV
;
A
#
# COMPACT_ATOMS: atom_id res chain seq x y z
N MET A 1 -27.76 -17.51 7.17
CA MET A 1 -27.39 -16.34 6.35
C MET A 1 -26.39 -16.78 5.29
N LYS A 2 -26.84 -17.00 4.06
CA LYS A 2 -25.99 -17.16 2.88
C LYS A 2 -26.56 -16.22 1.82
N ASP A 3 -26.26 -14.93 1.99
CA ASP A 3 -26.40 -13.95 0.92
C ASP A 3 -25.16 -13.09 0.97
N SER A 4 -24.08 -13.61 0.38
CA SER A 4 -23.03 -12.73 -0.13
C SER A 4 -23.18 -12.72 -1.63
N THR A 5 -23.98 -11.79 -2.13
CA THR A 5 -23.98 -11.32 -3.53
C THR A 5 -22.62 -10.77 -3.95
N TRP A 6 -21.65 -10.70 -3.03
CA TRP A 6 -20.27 -10.37 -3.29
C TRP A 6 -19.59 -11.48 -4.09
N PRO A 7 -19.11 -11.19 -5.31
CA PRO A 7 -18.34 -12.16 -6.08
C PRO A 7 -17.13 -12.60 -5.26
N ASN A 8 -16.82 -13.89 -5.31
CA ASN A 8 -15.64 -14.44 -4.64
C ASN A 8 -14.41 -13.78 -5.26
N LEU A 9 -13.83 -12.80 -4.56
CA LEU A 9 -12.73 -12.01 -5.09
C LEU A 9 -11.48 -12.87 -5.16
N ASP A 10 -10.77 -12.76 -6.27
CA ASP A 10 -9.49 -13.42 -6.47
C ASP A 10 -8.43 -12.73 -5.60
N GLY A 11 -8.05 -13.39 -4.50
CA GLY A 11 -7.13 -12.85 -3.51
C GLY A 11 -5.75 -12.50 -4.09
N GLU A 12 -5.24 -13.28 -5.04
CA GLU A 12 -3.97 -12.96 -5.71
C GLU A 12 -4.11 -11.74 -6.60
N GLN A 13 -5.17 -11.67 -7.41
CA GLN A 13 -5.43 -10.51 -8.25
C GLN A 13 -5.59 -9.24 -7.40
N TYR A 14 -6.29 -9.34 -6.28
CA TYR A 14 -6.47 -8.24 -5.33
C TYR A 14 -5.13 -7.78 -4.75
N PHE A 15 -4.28 -8.73 -4.33
CA PHE A 15 -2.95 -8.47 -3.80
C PHE A 15 -2.06 -7.66 -4.74
N TYR A 16 -2.05 -8.02 -6.03
CA TYR A 16 -1.29 -7.27 -7.04
C TYR A 16 -1.92 -5.92 -7.39
N SER A 17 -3.25 -5.80 -7.28
CA SER A 17 -3.97 -4.57 -7.66
C SER A 17 -3.85 -3.44 -6.65
N GLY A 18 -3.43 -3.72 -5.41
CA GLY A 18 -3.48 -2.76 -4.31
C GLY A 18 -4.91 -2.28 -4.02
N GLY A 19 -5.92 -3.12 -4.24
CA GLY A 19 -7.32 -2.73 -4.11
C GLY A 19 -7.84 -1.75 -5.18
N SER A 20 -7.03 -1.43 -6.20
CA SER A 20 -7.47 -0.63 -7.34
C SER A 20 -8.37 -1.40 -8.27
N LEU A 21 -9.66 -1.04 -8.34
CA LEU A 21 -10.60 -1.66 -9.29
C LEU A 21 -10.09 -1.59 -10.73
N ARG A 22 -9.48 -0.46 -11.11
CA ARG A 22 -8.84 -0.29 -12.42
C ARG A 22 -7.73 -1.29 -12.68
N GLU A 23 -6.88 -1.54 -11.68
CA GLU A 23 -5.76 -2.47 -11.82
C GLU A 23 -6.23 -3.93 -11.66
N TYR A 24 -7.25 -4.17 -10.82
CA TYR A 24 -7.88 -5.47 -10.61
C TYR A 24 -8.48 -6.03 -11.89
N CYS A 25 -9.07 -5.17 -12.74
CA CYS A 25 -9.61 -5.59 -14.05
C CYS A 25 -8.55 -5.91 -15.12
N ARG A 26 -7.26 -5.73 -14.86
CA ARG A 26 -6.19 -6.09 -15.82
C ARG A 26 -5.87 -7.58 -15.77
N LYS A 27 -5.21 -8.08 -16.81
CA LYS A 27 -4.63 -9.43 -16.79
C LYS A 27 -3.55 -9.52 -15.70
N ARG A 28 -3.59 -10.58 -14.88
CA ARG A 28 -2.66 -10.78 -13.75
C ARG A 28 -1.18 -10.67 -14.13
N GLY A 29 -0.80 -11.27 -15.26
CA GLY A 29 0.58 -11.24 -15.75
C GLY A 29 1.07 -9.82 -16.05
N GLU A 30 0.25 -8.99 -16.70
CA GLU A 30 0.57 -7.60 -16.99
C GLU A 30 0.67 -6.77 -15.71
N LEU A 31 -0.26 -6.98 -14.79
CA LEU A 31 -0.29 -6.31 -13.50
C LEU A 31 0.99 -6.60 -12.70
N LYS A 32 1.38 -7.88 -12.61
CA LYS A 32 2.61 -8.31 -11.93
C LYS A 32 3.85 -7.69 -12.57
N SER A 33 4.01 -7.82 -13.89
CA SER A 33 5.15 -7.25 -14.62
C SER A 33 5.27 -5.74 -14.42
N ARG A 34 4.13 -5.06 -14.38
CA ARG A 34 4.08 -3.61 -14.16
C ARG A 34 4.47 -3.23 -12.74
N VAL A 35 3.95 -3.91 -11.70
CA VAL A 35 4.34 -3.62 -10.31
C VAL A 35 5.83 -3.87 -10.12
N VAL A 36 6.40 -4.92 -10.73
CA VAL A 36 7.84 -5.18 -10.72
C VAL A 36 8.62 -4.04 -11.38
N ALA A 37 8.22 -3.62 -12.58
CA ALA A 37 8.88 -2.53 -13.30
C ALA A 37 8.78 -1.20 -12.54
N ASP A 38 7.61 -0.88 -11.99
CA ASP A 38 7.38 0.32 -11.20
C ASP A 38 8.24 0.30 -9.93
N CYS A 39 8.36 -0.85 -9.24
CA CYS A 39 9.23 -1.00 -8.06
C CYS A 39 10.72 -0.88 -8.42
N ALA A 40 11.15 -1.49 -9.53
CA ALA A 40 12.54 -1.44 -9.99
C ALA A 40 12.98 -0.02 -10.41
N ALA A 41 12.03 0.82 -10.81
CA ALA A 41 12.29 2.21 -11.17
C ALA A 41 12.41 3.16 -9.95
N VAL A 42 12.13 2.68 -8.75
CA VAL A 42 12.20 3.47 -7.51
C VAL A 42 13.66 3.58 -7.06
N LYS A 43 14.19 4.80 -6.98
CA LYS A 43 15.49 5.06 -6.31
C LYS A 43 15.31 5.06 -4.80
N ASP A 44 16.35 4.75 -4.02
CA ASP A 44 16.28 4.68 -2.54
C ASP A 44 15.68 5.95 -1.89
N THR A 45 16.07 7.13 -2.37
CA THR A 45 15.51 8.41 -1.90
C THR A 45 14.03 8.59 -2.24
N GLN A 46 13.59 8.00 -3.37
CA GLN A 46 12.19 7.97 -3.77
C GLN A 46 11.40 6.90 -3.00
N ALA A 47 12.00 5.76 -2.66
CA ALA A 47 11.39 4.73 -1.81
C ALA A 47 11.08 5.30 -0.42
N PHE A 48 12.03 6.04 0.16
CA PHE A 48 11.79 6.77 1.40
C PHE A 48 10.64 7.77 1.24
N GLN A 49 10.67 8.62 0.21
CA GLN A 49 9.55 9.54 -0.03
C GLN A 49 8.22 8.82 -0.23
N LEU A 50 8.21 7.67 -0.91
CA LEU A 50 7.02 6.86 -1.22
C LEU A 50 6.31 6.33 0.02
N VAL A 51 7.09 5.93 1.00
CA VAL A 51 6.59 5.34 2.24
C VAL A 51 6.27 6.45 3.24
N TYR A 52 7.05 7.53 3.29
CA TYR A 52 6.94 8.53 4.35
C TYR A 52 6.05 9.75 4.02
N SER A 53 5.84 10.09 2.74
CA SER A 53 5.11 11.31 2.35
C SER A 53 3.61 11.08 2.11
N TYR A 54 2.82 10.95 3.17
CA TYR A 54 1.38 10.69 3.11
C TYR A 54 0.53 11.86 2.56
N ARG A 55 0.99 13.12 2.73
CA ARG A 55 0.20 14.31 2.38
C ARG A 55 0.68 14.96 1.09
N GLY A 56 -0.21 15.02 0.11
CA GLY A 56 -0.28 16.02 -0.97
C GLY A 56 0.87 16.16 -1.98
N GLY A 57 2.16 16.13 -1.62
CA GLY A 57 3.27 16.49 -2.51
C GLY A 57 3.38 15.56 -3.72
N LYS A 58 3.18 16.07 -4.96
CA LYS A 58 3.42 15.30 -6.20
C LYS A 58 4.85 14.77 -6.19
N ALA A 59 5.05 13.46 -6.21
CA ALA A 59 6.37 12.95 -6.56
C ALA A 59 6.56 13.24 -8.05
N LYS A 60 7.70 13.82 -8.45
CA LYS A 60 7.95 14.20 -9.86
C LYS A 60 8.04 13.00 -10.83
N ASN A 61 7.85 11.77 -10.35
CA ASN A 61 8.28 10.55 -11.01
C ASN A 61 7.15 9.48 -11.02
N LEU A 62 7.26 8.51 -11.94
CA LEU A 62 6.30 7.41 -12.21
C LEU A 62 5.88 6.58 -10.97
N VAL A 63 6.61 6.73 -9.88
CA VAL A 63 6.43 6.07 -8.59
C VAL A 63 5.13 6.39 -7.87
N ASP A 64 4.47 7.52 -8.12
CA ASP A 64 3.13 7.80 -7.55
C ASP A 64 2.06 6.77 -8.01
N ARG A 65 2.36 5.93 -9.02
CA ARG A 65 1.50 4.81 -9.46
C ARG A 65 1.41 3.65 -8.46
N ILE A 66 2.39 3.55 -7.55
CA ILE A 66 2.44 2.52 -6.49
C ILE A 66 1.59 2.94 -5.29
N ARG A 67 1.19 4.22 -5.25
CA ARG A 67 0.36 4.78 -4.19
C ARG A 67 -1.07 4.91 -4.62
N ARG A 68 -1.96 4.65 -3.68
CA ARG A 68 -3.37 4.93 -3.82
C ARG A 68 -3.77 6.07 -2.92
N HIS A 69 -4.77 6.81 -3.38
CA HIS A 69 -5.33 7.91 -2.63
C HIS A 69 -6.53 7.40 -1.85
N TYR A 70 -6.55 7.78 -0.59
CA TYR A 70 -7.60 7.52 0.37
C TYR A 70 -8.10 8.86 0.87
N ILE A 71 -9.40 8.92 1.14
CA ILE A 71 -10.03 10.03 1.85
C ILE A 71 -10.32 9.57 3.28
N ASP A 72 -10.24 10.48 4.25
CA ASP A 72 -10.41 10.14 5.67
C ASP A 72 -11.82 9.62 6.00
N ASP A 73 -12.85 10.21 5.38
CA ASP A 73 -14.26 9.81 5.54
C ASP A 73 -14.98 9.98 4.19
N CYS A 74 -15.67 8.94 3.72
CA CYS A 74 -16.40 8.95 2.46
C CYS A 74 -17.85 9.46 2.58
N SER A 75 -18.36 9.65 3.79
CA SER A 75 -19.64 10.29 4.03
C SER A 75 -19.55 11.82 3.99
N GLU A 76 -18.35 12.37 4.17
CA GLU A 76 -18.11 13.81 4.22
C GLU A 76 -17.67 14.39 2.87
N LYS A 77 -18.52 15.26 2.29
CA LYS A 77 -18.28 15.85 0.97
C LYS A 77 -16.97 16.64 0.91
N GLU A 78 -16.60 17.32 1.99
CA GLU A 78 -15.38 18.13 2.09
C GLU A 78 -14.10 17.31 1.87
N HIS A 79 -14.12 16.04 2.27
CA HIS A 79 -12.97 15.16 2.19
C HIS A 79 -12.63 14.78 0.74
N TYR A 80 -13.57 14.94 -0.20
CA TYR A 80 -13.33 14.69 -1.62
C TYR A 80 -12.57 15.82 -2.31
N TYR A 81 -12.55 17.04 -1.76
CA TYR A 81 -11.93 18.19 -2.47
C TYR A 81 -10.88 18.95 -1.64
N LEU A 82 -10.87 18.82 -0.31
CA LEU A 82 -9.82 19.40 0.52
C LEU A 82 -8.64 18.44 0.67
N ARG A 83 -7.47 18.87 0.18
CA ARG A 83 -6.23 18.07 0.16
C ARG A 83 -5.76 17.58 1.53
N VAL A 84 -6.17 18.23 2.63
CA VAL A 84 -5.80 17.83 3.99
C VAL A 84 -6.36 16.46 4.37
N HIS A 85 -7.49 16.07 3.78
CA HIS A 85 -8.16 14.79 4.00
C HIS A 85 -7.71 13.68 3.05
N TRP A 86 -6.74 13.97 2.19
CA TRP A 86 -6.21 13.01 1.24
C TRP A 86 -4.95 12.35 1.80
N LYS A 87 -5.02 11.05 2.02
CA LYS A 87 -3.89 10.22 2.42
C LYS A 87 -3.42 9.36 1.24
N ARG A 88 -2.11 9.32 0.99
CA ARG A 88 -1.52 8.45 -0.05
C ARG A 88 -0.76 7.31 0.57
N SER A 89 -1.19 6.08 0.37
CA SER A 89 -0.50 4.89 0.91
C SER A 89 -0.11 3.94 -0.21
N VAL A 90 1.03 3.26 -0.03
CA VAL A 90 1.30 2.01 -0.75
C VAL A 90 0.39 0.94 -0.15
N ASP A 91 -0.42 0.31 -0.98
CA ASP A 91 -1.45 -0.66 -0.58
C ASP A 91 -1.40 -1.97 -1.37
N SER A 92 -0.45 -2.08 -2.30
CA SER A 92 -0.06 -3.37 -2.84
C SER A 92 0.83 -4.08 -1.82
N GLY A 93 0.37 -5.23 -1.33
CA GLY A 93 1.19 -6.08 -0.48
C GLY A 93 2.49 -6.48 -1.19
N TYR A 94 2.44 -6.74 -2.50
CA TYR A 94 3.66 -7.04 -3.28
C TYR A 94 4.63 -5.85 -3.32
N ALA A 95 4.13 -4.62 -3.50
CA ALA A 95 5.00 -3.45 -3.44
C ALA A 95 5.59 -3.25 -2.04
N LEU A 96 4.80 -3.51 -0.99
CA LEU A 96 5.29 -3.48 0.40
C LEU A 96 6.40 -4.51 0.62
N THR A 97 6.30 -5.74 0.11
CA THR A 97 7.39 -6.72 0.25
C THR A 97 8.67 -6.31 -0.47
N LYS A 98 8.57 -5.51 -1.55
CA LYS A 98 9.74 -4.98 -2.26
C LYS A 98 10.34 -3.74 -1.60
N LEU A 99 9.52 -2.92 -0.96
CA LEU A 99 9.96 -1.68 -0.32
C LEU A 99 10.32 -1.86 1.16
N GLY A 100 9.91 -2.97 1.78
CA GLY A 100 9.97 -3.21 3.23
C GLY A 100 11.34 -3.03 3.86
N ASP A 101 12.41 -3.38 3.13
CA ASP A 101 13.80 -3.25 3.59
C ASP A 101 14.24 -1.78 3.79
N ILE A 102 13.55 -0.84 3.16
CA ILE A 102 13.84 0.60 3.21
C ILE A 102 13.00 1.28 4.32
N VAL A 103 11.99 0.60 4.86
CA VAL A 103 11.01 1.16 5.79
C VAL A 103 11.41 0.88 7.23
N GLY A 104 11.56 1.94 8.03
CA GLY A 104 11.84 1.83 9.45
C GLY A 104 10.65 1.25 10.22
N MET A 105 10.94 0.59 11.35
CA MET A 105 9.94 -0.11 12.17
C MET A 105 8.74 0.75 12.57
N ASP A 106 8.97 1.99 13.04
CA ASP A 106 7.88 2.91 13.41
C ASP A 106 6.91 3.14 12.25
N LYS A 107 7.46 3.19 11.04
CA LYS A 107 6.69 3.38 9.82
C LYS A 107 5.95 2.13 9.39
N GLN A 108 6.56 0.95 9.55
CA GLN A 108 5.87 -0.32 9.34
C GLN A 108 4.68 -0.49 10.31
N GLN A 109 4.83 -0.05 11.57
CA GLN A 109 3.76 -0.03 12.55
C GLN A 109 2.63 0.94 12.18
N GLU A 110 2.96 2.13 11.68
CA GLU A 110 1.97 3.09 11.15
C GLU A 110 1.18 2.50 9.97
N ILE A 111 1.87 1.85 9.02
CA ILE A 111 1.25 1.19 7.87
C ILE A 111 0.34 0.05 8.31
N TYR A 112 0.79 -0.81 9.24
CA TYR A 112 -0.03 -1.89 9.78
C TYR A 112 -1.28 -1.36 10.49
N THR A 113 -1.13 -0.37 11.36
CA THR A 113 -2.25 0.23 12.11
C THR A 113 -3.28 0.81 11.17
N TYR A 114 -2.82 1.54 10.14
CA TYR A 114 -3.70 2.10 9.11
C TYR A 114 -4.41 0.99 8.31
N ALA A 115 -3.67 0.03 7.77
CA ALA A 115 -4.22 -1.09 7.00
C ALA A 115 -5.30 -1.85 7.78
N LYS A 116 -5.05 -2.09 9.08
CA LYS A 116 -6.01 -2.71 9.98
C LYS A 116 -7.26 -1.86 10.19
N SER A 117 -7.11 -0.54 10.39
CA SER A 117 -8.24 0.37 10.65
C SER A 117 -9.26 0.44 9.49
N ILE A 118 -8.79 0.31 8.25
CA ILE A 118 -9.65 0.37 7.06
C ILE A 118 -10.00 -1.01 6.49
N GLY A 119 -9.60 -2.09 7.18
CA GLY A 119 -9.82 -3.46 6.69
C GLY A 119 -9.13 -3.75 5.35
N ALA A 120 -7.97 -3.15 5.10
CA ALA A 120 -7.30 -3.30 3.81
C ALA A 120 -6.72 -4.71 3.62
N GLY A 121 -6.89 -5.29 2.44
CA GLY A 121 -6.36 -6.63 2.14
C GLY A 121 -4.83 -6.76 2.15
N PHE A 122 -4.08 -5.66 2.26
CA PHE A 122 -2.61 -5.68 2.46
C PHE A 122 -2.18 -5.73 3.93
N HIS A 123 -3.12 -5.69 4.89
CA HIS A 123 -2.83 -5.70 6.32
C HIS A 123 -1.97 -6.89 6.79
N GLY A 124 -2.15 -8.08 6.20
CA GLY A 124 -1.36 -9.28 6.52
C GLY A 124 0.11 -9.11 6.15
N VAL A 125 0.41 -8.56 4.97
CA VAL A 125 1.79 -8.27 4.57
C VAL A 125 2.41 -7.14 5.38
N ALA A 126 1.64 -6.11 5.71
CA ALA A 126 2.12 -5.06 6.61
C ALA A 126 2.51 -5.63 7.99
N TYR A 127 1.74 -6.61 8.49
CA TYR A 127 2.05 -7.33 9.73
C TYR A 127 3.29 -8.21 9.61
N GLU A 128 3.44 -8.98 8.52
CA GLU A 128 4.63 -9.80 8.28
C GLU A 128 5.92 -8.99 8.24
N LEU A 129 5.91 -7.83 7.57
CA LEU A 129 7.06 -6.92 7.51
C LEU A 129 7.41 -6.36 8.90
N LEU A 130 6.40 -5.96 9.67
CA LEU A 130 6.59 -5.50 11.04
C LEU A 130 7.18 -6.60 11.93
N LEU A 131 6.71 -7.84 11.79
CA LEU A 131 7.24 -8.98 12.54
C LEU A 131 8.69 -9.27 12.16
N TYR A 132 9.03 -9.21 10.87
CA TYR A 132 10.39 -9.37 10.37
C TYR A 132 11.36 -8.32 10.94
N SER A 133 10.96 -7.04 10.97
CA SER A 133 11.82 -5.97 11.49
C SER A 133 12.06 -6.07 12.99
N VAL A 134 11.06 -6.58 13.75
CA VAL A 134 11.21 -6.87 15.19
C VAL A 134 12.17 -8.05 15.41
N GLN A 135 12.09 -9.11 14.61
CA GLN A 135 12.94 -10.30 14.77
C GLN A 135 14.39 -10.11 14.29
N HIS A 136 14.63 -9.27 13.28
CA HIS A 136 15.97 -8.97 12.78
C HIS A 136 16.72 -7.89 13.56
N ARG A 137 16.06 -7.20 14.49
CA ARG A 137 16.72 -6.52 15.61
C ARG A 137 16.84 -7.46 16.81
N LYS A 138 17.66 -8.50 16.73
CA LYS A 138 18.17 -9.11 17.98
C LYS A 138 19.08 -8.08 18.65
N PRO A 139 18.99 -7.89 19.99
CA PRO A 139 19.91 -7.02 20.69
C PRO A 139 21.32 -7.56 20.48
N VAL A 140 22.25 -6.66 20.15
CA VAL A 140 23.66 -6.93 20.39
C VAL A 140 23.77 -7.06 21.90
N VAL A 141 23.92 -8.30 22.38
CA VAL A 141 24.32 -8.62 23.76
C VAL A 141 25.82 -8.37 23.87
#